data_AF-X0YWQ9-F1
#
_entry.id   AF-X0YWQ9-F1
#
_cell.length_a   1.000
_cell.length_b   1.000
_cell.length_c   1.000
_cell.angle_alpha   90.00
_cell.angle_beta   90.00
_cell.angle_gamma   90.00
#
_symmetry.space_group_name_H-M   'P 1'
#
loop_
_entity.id
_entity.type
_entity.pdbx_description
1 polymer ?
#
loop_
_entity_poly.entity_id
_entity_poly.type
_entity_poly.pdbx_seq_one_letter_code
_entity_poly.pdbx_strand_id
1 'polypeptide(L)' 'DQFQTTLKNQGPIGNKLKFILQELQREINTIGAKSVTFTISNFVVQIKEDLERIREISQNIE' A
#
# COMPACT_ATOMS: atom_id res chain seq x y z
N ASP A 1 10.20 -2.89 8.52
CA ASP A 1 11.02 -1.79 9.09
C ASP A 1 10.87 -0.43 8.40
N GLN A 2 11.16 -0.26 7.11
CA GLN A 2 11.11 1.07 6.47
C GLN A 2 9.77 1.83 6.61
N PHE A 3 8.63 1.13 6.58
CA PHE A 3 7.31 1.74 6.75
C PHE A 3 7.11 2.38 8.13
N GLN A 4 7.43 1.62 9.19
CA GLN A 4 7.37 2.08 10.58
C GLN A 4 8.36 3.21 10.86
N THR A 5 9.56 3.14 10.27
CA THR A 5 10.57 4.20 10.40
C THR A 5 10.15 5.48 9.67
N THR A 6 9.49 5.36 8.52
CA THR A 6 9.00 6.52 7.75
C THR A 6 7.85 7.22 8.47
N LEU A 7 6.94 6.47 9.10
CA LEU A 7 5.84 7.04 9.92
C LEU A 7 6.32 7.84 11.14
N LYS A 8 7.53 7.58 11.66
CA LYS A 8 8.09 8.27 12.83
C LYS A 8 8.89 9.54 12.49
N ASN A 9 9.11 9.85 11.22
CA ASN A 9 9.89 11.02 10.81
C ASN A 9 9.00 12.25 10.56
N GLN A 10 9.33 13.40 11.17
CA GLN A 10 8.62 14.68 11.05
C GLN A 10 9.08 15.53 9.84
N GLY A 11 9.33 14.90 8.70
CA GLY A 11 9.64 15.57 7.42
C GLY A 11 8.47 15.44 6.43
N PRO A 12 8.60 15.91 5.17
CA PRO A 12 7.60 15.66 4.11
C PRO A 12 7.59 14.16 3.76
N ILE A 13 6.91 13.37 4.58
CA ILE A 13 6.80 11.92 4.51
C ILE A 13 5.84 11.46 3.42
N GLY A 14 4.98 12.36 2.90
CA GLY A 14 4.03 12.06 1.82
C GLY A 14 4.67 11.41 0.59
N ASN A 15 5.77 11.99 0.09
CA ASN A 15 6.49 11.41 -1.05
C ASN A 15 7.09 10.03 -0.77
N LYS A 16 7.64 9.81 0.43
CA LYS A 16 8.24 8.51 0.78
C LYS A 16 7.17 7.45 1.04
N LEU A 17 6.06 7.83 1.65
CA LEU A 17 4.90 6.96 1.83
C LEU A 17 4.30 6.58 0.47
N LYS A 18 4.20 7.54 -0.47
CA LYS A 18 3.74 7.32 -1.84
C LYS A 18 4.59 6.26 -2.57
N PHE A 19 5.93 6.31 -2.44
CA PHE A 19 6.80 5.27 -3.01
C PHE A 19 6.54 3.89 -2.40
N ILE A 20 6.36 3.81 -1.07
CA ILE A 20 6.08 2.53 -0.41
C ILE A 20 4.70 1.98 -0.84
N LEU A 21 3.68 2.84 -0.94
CA LEU A 21 2.35 2.46 -1.41
C LEU A 21 2.38 1.94 -2.85
N GLN A 22 3.20 2.55 -3.72
CA GLN A 22 3.39 2.06 -5.09
C GLN A 22 4.02 0.67 -5.15
N GLU A 23 5.06 0.42 -4.36
CA GLU A 23 5.70 -0.90 -4.31
C GLU A 23 4.75 -1.97 -3.75
N LEU A 24 3.98 -1.66 -2.70
CA LEU A 24 2.95 -2.55 -2.17
C LEU A 24 1.88 -2.87 -3.22
N GLN A 25 1.43 -1.87 -3.98
CA GLN A 25 0.46 -2.06 -5.04
C GLN A 25 1.01 -2.97 -6.16
N ARG A 26 2.30 -2.87 -6.49
CA ARG A 26 2.95 -3.76 -7.46
C ARG A 26 3.02 -5.21 -6.97
N GLU A 27 3.32 -5.41 -5.69
CA GLU A 27 3.35 -6.75 -5.08
C GLU A 27 1.96 -7.39 -5.07
N ILE A 28 0.93 -6.65 -4.66
CA ILE A 28 -0.46 -7.16 -4.64
C ILE A 28 -0.95 -7.54 -6.04
N ASN A 29 -0.61 -6.74 -7.06
CA ASN A 29 -0.93 -7.10 -8.45
C ASN A 29 -0.19 -8.36 -8.89
N THR A 30 1.06 -8.55 -8.47
CA THR A 30 1.82 -9.77 -8.76
C THR A 30 1.22 -11.00 -8.07
N ILE A 31 0.81 -10.86 -6.80
CA ILE A 31 0.11 -11.91 -6.05
C ILE A 31 -1.20 -12.26 -6.75
N GLY A 32 -2.03 -11.26 -7.09
CA GLY A 32 -3.30 -11.47 -7.78
C GLY A 32 -3.13 -12.13 -9.15
N ALA A 33 -2.12 -11.73 -9.93
CA ALA A 33 -1.86 -12.30 -11.26
C ALA A 33 -1.31 -13.73 -11.21
N LYS A 34 -0.60 -14.11 -10.13
CA LYS A 34 0.01 -15.44 -9.96
C LYS A 34 -0.83 -16.39 -9.10
N SER A 35 -1.89 -15.91 -8.48
CA SER A 35 -2.74 -16.72 -7.60
C SER A 35 -3.94 -17.27 -8.36
N VAL A 36 -4.18 -18.58 -8.22
CA VAL A 36 -5.25 -19.29 -8.94
C VAL A 36 -6.48 -19.53 -8.05
N THR A 37 -6.37 -19.25 -6.75
CA THR A 37 -7.43 -19.53 -5.77
C THR A 37 -8.34 -18.32 -5.57
N PHE A 38 -9.66 -18.55 -5.64
CA PHE A 38 -10.69 -17.54 -5.37
C PHE A 38 -10.50 -16.81 -4.04
N THR A 39 -10.10 -17.53 -3.00
CA THR A 39 -9.80 -16.97 -1.67
C THR A 39 -8.72 -15.89 -1.73
N ILE A 40 -7.65 -16.11 -2.50
CA ILE A 40 -6.56 -15.12 -2.64
C ILE A 40 -7.04 -13.92 -3.44
N SER A 41 -7.83 -14.13 -4.50
CA SER A 41 -8.43 -13.02 -5.25
C SER A 41 -9.29 -12.12 -4.37
N ASN A 42 -10.06 -12.70 -3.44
CA ASN A 42 -10.87 -11.94 -2.51
C ASN A 42 -10.02 -11.09 -1.54
N PHE A 43 -8.93 -11.66 -1.02
CA PHE A 43 -7.97 -10.91 -0.21
C PHE A 43 -7.28 -9.80 -1.01
N VAL A 44 -6.92 -10.06 -2.27
CA VAL A 44 -6.31 -9.05 -3.15
C VAL A 44 -7.23 -7.85 -3.35
N VAL A 45 -8.54 -8.07 -3.49
CA VAL A 45 -9.52 -6.97 -3.57
C VAL A 45 -9.58 -6.17 -2.26
N GLN A 46 -9.69 -6.85 -1.11
CA GLN A 46 -9.73 -6.19 0.20
C GLN A 46 -8.47 -5.35 0.47
N ILE A 47 -7.29 -5.91 0.19
CA ILE A 47 -6.02 -5.20 0.41
C ILE A 47 -5.90 -3.99 -0.53
N LYS A 48 -6.43 -4.07 -1.75
CA LYS A 48 -6.47 -2.92 -2.67
C LYS A 48 -7.34 -1.78 -2.13
N GLU A 49 -8.50 -2.10 -1.53
CA GLU A 49 -9.36 -1.10 -0.88
C GLU A 49 -8.67 -0.47 0.34
N ASP A 50 -8.01 -1.27 1.17
CA ASP A 50 -7.25 -0.76 2.32
C ASP A 50 -6.08 0.15 1.87
N LEU A 51 -5.38 -0.20 0.80
CA LEU A 51 -4.31 0.63 0.24
C LEU A 51 -4.82 1.99 -0.24
N GLU A 52 -5.99 2.04 -0.86
CA GLU A 52 -6.56 3.31 -1.35
C GLU A 52 -6.92 4.22 -0.17
N ARG A 53 -7.50 3.67 0.90
CA ARG A 53 -7.71 4.42 2.16
C ARG A 53 -6.42 4.99 2.74
N ILE A 54 -5.33 4.22 2.74
CA ILE A 54 -4.03 4.70 3.23
C ILE A 54 -3.46 5.79 2.31
N ARG A 55 -3.69 5.68 1.01
CA ARG A 55 -3.29 6.68 0.02
C ARG A 55 -4.02 8.01 0.21
N GLU A 56 -5.33 7.98 0.45
CA GLU A 56 -6.11 9.18 0.77
C GLU A 56 -5.60 9.86 2.05
N ILE A 57 -5.35 9.08 3.10
CA ILE A 57 -4.77 9.59 4.36
C ILE A 57 -3.41 10.24 4.08
N SER A 58 -2.56 9.61 3.26
CA SER A 58 -1.25 10.15 2.91
C SER A 58 -1.31 11.48 2.17
N GLN A 59 -2.33 11.70 1.35
CA GLN A 59 -2.52 12.96 0.61
C GLN A 59 -3.05 14.08 1.53
N ASN A 60 -3.84 13.73 2.55
CA ASN A 60 -4.37 14.68 3.52
C ASN A 60 -3.35 15.12 4.58
N ILE A 61 -2.21 14.42 4.69
CA ILE A 61 -1.11 14.75 5.63
C ILE A 61 -0.03 15.63 4.94
N GLU A 62 -0.07 15.77 3.61
CA GLU A 62 0.73 16.75 2.85
C GLU A 62 0.18 18.18 2.98
#